data_AF-A0A947RJ01-F1
#
_entry.id   AF-A0A947RJ01-F1
#
_cell.length_a   1.000
_cell.length_b   1.000
_cell.length_c   1.000
_cell.angle_alpha   90.00
_cell.angle_beta   90.00
_cell.angle_gamma   90.00
#
_symmetry.space_group_name_H-M   'P 1'
#
loop_
_entity.id
_entity.type
_entity.pdbx_description
1 polymer ?
#
loop_
_entity_poly.entity_id
_entity_poly.type
_entity_poly.pdbx_seq_one_letter_code
_entity_poly.pdbx_strand_id
1 'polypeptide(L)'
;MTSTTLQIRIDKKEKEEARKVFSDMGMTLSTAIKLFLNQTRKTKSLPIKGLTENGFTPEYEQMLIKEAKWAKKHGKGYDSVDEMFKDILK
;
A
#
# COMPACT_ATOMS: atom_id res chain seq x y z
N MET A 1 34.31 0.23 6.35
CA MET A 1 33.02 0.81 5.92
C MET A 1 33.02 2.28 6.31
N THR A 2 32.81 3.18 5.36
CA THR A 2 32.75 4.62 5.64
C THR A 2 31.35 4.96 6.14
N SER A 3 31.23 5.34 7.41
CA SER A 3 29.96 5.82 7.98
C SER A 3 29.87 7.33 7.83
N THR A 4 28.69 7.82 7.44
CA THR A 4 28.35 9.24 7.48
C THR A 4 27.11 9.46 8.32
N THR A 5 26.92 10.70 8.79
CA THR A 5 25.81 11.08 9.67
C THR A 5 24.72 11.78 8.87
N LEU A 6 23.47 11.38 9.09
CA LEU A 6 22.29 12.03 8.53
C LEU A 6 21.63 12.89 9.63
N GLN A 7 21.56 14.19 9.41
CA GLN A 7 20.86 15.13 10.29
C GLN A 7 19.52 15.54 9.64
N ILE A 8 18.42 15.33 10.35
CA ILE A 8 17.06 15.64 9.88
C ILE A 8 16.40 16.56 10.91
N ARG A 9 15.80 17.66 10.43
CA ARG A 9 14.91 18.51 11.25
C ARG A 9 13.51 17.91 11.20
N ILE A 10 12.91 17.71 12.38
CA ILE A 10 11.57 17.16 12.58
C ILE A 10 11.01 17.79 13.85
N ASP A 11 9.68 17.91 13.95
CA ASP A 11 9.05 18.35 15.18
C ASP A 11 9.33 17.36 16.33
N LYS A 12 9.44 17.90 17.55
CA LYS A 12 9.75 17.09 18.73
C LYS A 12 8.64 16.07 19.01
N LYS A 13 7.37 16.44 18.86
CA LYS A 13 6.23 15.56 19.10
C LYS A 13 6.20 14.43 18.07
N GLU A 14 6.34 14.77 16.78
CA GLU A 14 6.40 13.79 15.69
C GLU A 14 7.52 12.76 15.89
N LYS A 15 8.69 13.22 16.33
CA LYS A 15 9.83 12.34 16.62
C LYS A 15 9.53 11.34 17.73
N GLU A 16 8.92 11.79 18.83
CA GLU A 16 8.60 10.91 19.96
C GLU A 16 7.47 9.93 19.62
N GLU A 17 6.46 10.37 18.87
CA GLU A 17 5.40 9.50 18.37
C GLU A 17 5.94 8.40 17.45
N ALA A 18 6.75 8.77 16.45
CA ALA A 18 7.40 7.81 15.57
C ALA A 18 8.31 6.84 16.34
N ARG A 19 9.08 7.36 17.32
CA ARG A 19 9.94 6.53 18.18
C ARG A 19 9.14 5.48 18.95
N LYS A 20 7.98 5.85 19.51
CA LYS A 20 7.11 4.93 20.23
C LYS A 20 6.59 3.82 19.31
N VAL A 21 6.03 4.19 18.15
CA VAL A 21 5.52 3.24 17.15
C VAL A 21 6.58 2.22 16.75
N PHE A 22 7.78 2.68 16.42
CA PHE A 22 8.87 1.78 16.03
C PHE A 22 9.39 0.94 17.20
N SER A 23 9.42 1.49 18.41
CA SER A 23 9.81 0.74 19.61
C SER A 23 8.83 -0.40 19.91
N ASP A 24 7.53 -0.18 19.71
CA ASP A 24 6.49 -1.21 19.88
C ASP A 24 6.66 -2.35 18.85
N MET A 25 7.28 -2.04 17.69
CA MET A 25 7.69 -3.03 16.67
C MET A 25 9.07 -3.64 16.94
N GLY A 26 9.72 -3.34 18.08
CA GLY A 26 11.05 -3.86 18.42
C GLY A 26 12.20 -3.23 17.62
N MET A 27 12.02 -2.04 17.05
CA MET A 27 13.03 -1.37 16.23
C MET A 27 13.31 0.07 16.66
N THR A 28 14.54 0.53 16.43
CA THR A 28 14.90 1.94 16.67
C THR A 28 14.51 2.80 15.48
N LEU A 29 14.26 4.10 15.72
CA LEU A 29 14.00 5.07 14.66
C LEU A 29 15.14 5.11 13.60
N SER A 30 16.39 4.96 14.03
CA SER A 30 17.54 4.89 13.12
C SER A 30 17.52 3.63 12.24
N THR A 31 17.06 2.50 12.78
CA THR A 31 16.88 1.27 11.99
C THR A 31 15.78 1.47 10.94
N ALA A 32 14.65 2.06 11.32
CA ALA A 32 13.55 2.35 10.41
C ALA A 32 13.98 3.27 9.25
N ILE A 33 14.72 4.35 9.54
CA ILE A 33 15.23 5.26 8.50
C ILE A 33 16.23 4.55 7.57
N LYS A 34 17.12 3.71 8.11
CA LYS A 34 18.04 2.90 7.27
C LYS A 34 17.29 1.93 6.36
N LEU A 35 16.23 1.29 6.87
CA LEU A 35 15.36 0.41 6.07
C LEU A 35 14.67 1.18 4.95
N PHE A 36 14.09 2.35 5.26
CA PHE A 36 13.48 3.23 4.27
C PHE A 36 14.46 3.59 3.15
N LEU A 37 15.66 4.07 3.49
CA LEU A 37 16.68 4.44 2.51
C LEU A 37 17.17 3.25 1.67
N ASN A 38 17.33 2.07 2.30
CA ASN A 38 17.71 0.86 1.60
C ASN A 38 16.62 0.39 0.63
N GLN A 39 15.35 0.47 1.03
CA GLN A 39 14.22 0.13 0.17
C GLN A 39 14.16 1.08 -1.04
N THR A 40 14.23 2.39 -0.82
CA THR A 40 14.29 3.40 -1.88
C THR A 40 15.45 3.14 -2.85
N ARG A 41 16.64 2.80 -2.32
CA ARG A 41 17.81 2.48 -3.16
C ARG A 41 17.57 1.23 -4.01
N LYS A 42 16.91 0.21 -3.45
CA LYS A 42 16.65 -1.07 -4.11
C LYS A 42 15.59 -0.96 -5.20
N THR A 43 14.48 -0.27 -4.93
CA THR A 43 13.36 -0.14 -5.89
C THR A 43 13.51 1.03 -6.84
N LYS A 44 14.45 1.95 -6.59
CA LYS A 44 14.59 3.22 -7.33
C LYS A 44 13.29 4.04 -7.35
N SER A 45 12.49 3.89 -6.29
CA SER A 45 11.18 4.52 -6.14
C SER A 45 10.91 4.83 -4.67
N LEU A 46 9.99 5.74 -4.39
CA LEU A 46 9.56 6.02 -3.03
C LEU A 46 8.83 4.78 -2.46
N PRO A 47 9.20 4.28 -1.27
CA PRO A 47 8.64 3.07 -0.69
C PRO A 47 7.31 3.33 0.02
N ILE A 48 6.54 4.28 -0.50
CA ILE A 48 5.19 4.64 -0.08
C ILE A 48 4.39 4.61 -1.37
N LYS A 49 3.45 3.67 -1.49
CA LYS A 49 2.55 3.65 -2.63
C LYS A 49 1.47 4.70 -2.39
N GLY A 50 1.21 5.54 -3.38
CA GLY A 50 -0.01 6.33 -3.39
C GLY A 50 -1.19 5.37 -3.41
N LEU A 51 -2.03 5.42 -2.39
CA LEU A 51 -3.29 4.69 -2.37
C LEU A 51 -4.40 5.63 -2.82
N THR A 52 -5.40 5.10 -3.53
CA THR A 52 -6.62 5.82 -3.86
C THR A 52 -7.49 5.96 -2.60
N GLU A 53 -8.58 6.72 -2.67
CA GLU A 53 -9.54 6.84 -1.55
C GLU A 53 -10.07 5.47 -1.09
N ASN A 54 -10.08 4.49 -1.99
CA ASN A 54 -10.52 3.12 -1.74
C ASN A 54 -9.39 2.20 -1.22
N GLY A 55 -8.19 2.73 -0.97
CA GLY A 55 -7.05 1.95 -0.45
C GLY A 55 -6.34 1.09 -1.51
N PHE A 56 -6.67 1.24 -2.79
CA PHE A 56 -6.04 0.52 -3.89
C PHE A 56 -4.85 1.27 -4.46
N THR A 57 -3.96 0.58 -5.20
CA THR A 57 -3.04 1.32 -6.08
C THR A 57 -3.82 1.86 -7.27
N PRO A 58 -3.44 3.02 -7.84
CA PRO A 58 -4.11 3.58 -9.01
C PRO A 58 -4.20 2.59 -10.17
N GLU A 59 -3.17 1.77 -10.39
CA GLU A 59 -3.19 0.76 -11.46
C GLU A 59 -4.23 -0.32 -11.20
N TYR A 60 -4.34 -0.79 -9.96
CA TYR A 60 -5.30 -1.81 -9.57
C TYR A 60 -6.73 -1.29 -9.64
N GLU A 61 -6.98 -0.06 -9.18
CA GLU A 61 -8.31 0.55 -9.28
C GLU A 61 -8.73 0.74 -10.75
N GLN A 62 -7.82 1.18 -11.62
CA GLN A 62 -8.09 1.26 -13.05
C GLN A 62 -8.42 -0.10 -13.68
N MET A 63 -7.72 -1.16 -13.26
CA MET A 63 -8.02 -2.53 -13.69
C MET A 63 -9.43 -2.93 -13.27
N LEU A 64 -9.81 -2.74 -12.00
CA LEU A 64 -11.15 -3.04 -11.49
C LEU A 64 -12.24 -2.27 -12.25
N ILE A 65 -12.03 -0.96 -12.50
CA ILE A 65 -12.97 -0.14 -13.26
C ILE A 65 -13.12 -0.67 -14.70
N LYS A 66 -12.02 -1.09 -15.32
CA LYS A 66 -12.04 -1.64 -16.69
C LYS A 66 -12.79 -2.98 -16.73
N GLU A 67 -12.54 -3.88 -15.79
CA GLU A 67 -13.23 -5.16 -15.67
C GLU A 67 -14.72 -4.96 -15.40
N ALA A 68 -15.08 -4.08 -14.47
CA ALA A 68 -16.47 -3.75 -14.18
C ALA A 68 -17.21 -3.19 -15.41
N LYS A 69 -16.55 -2.31 -16.19
CA LYS A 69 -17.10 -1.80 -17.46
C LYS A 69 -17.26 -2.90 -18.50
N TRP A 70 -16.31 -3.82 -18.60
CA TRP A 70 -16.38 -4.93 -19.54
C TRP A 70 -17.49 -5.92 -19.16
N ALA A 71 -17.56 -6.31 -17.89
CA ALA A 71 -18.58 -7.22 -17.36
C ALA A 71 -19.99 -6.62 -17.47
N LYS A 72 -20.15 -5.30 -17.29
CA LYS A 72 -21.43 -4.64 -17.54
C LYS A 72 -21.89 -4.72 -19.01
N LYS A 73 -20.96 -4.85 -19.96
CA LYS A 73 -21.27 -4.92 -21.40
C LYS A 73 -21.33 -6.35 -21.96
N HIS A 74 -20.51 -7.26 -21.44
CA HIS A 74 -20.31 -8.61 -21.99
C HIS A 74 -20.49 -9.71 -20.94
N GLY A 75 -20.63 -9.34 -19.67
CA GLY A 75 -20.79 -10.29 -18.59
C GLY A 75 -22.13 -11.00 -18.66
N LYS A 76 -22.13 -12.24 -18.19
CA LYS A 76 -23.35 -13.04 -18.07
C LYS A 76 -24.28 -12.38 -17.05
N GLY A 77 -25.47 -12.01 -17.50
CA GLY A 77 -26.58 -11.66 -16.61
C GLY A 77 -27.26 -12.92 -16.10
N TYR A 78 -27.92 -12.82 -14.95
CA TYR A 78 -28.76 -13.87 -14.40
C TYR A 78 -30.14 -13.30 -14.14
N ASP A 79 -31.18 -14.08 -14.44
CA ASP A 79 -32.57 -13.64 -14.27
C ASP A 79 -33.06 -13.85 -12.82
N SER A 80 -32.31 -14.63 -12.04
CA SER A 80 -32.60 -14.87 -10.62
C SER A 80 -31.34 -14.99 -9.77
N VAL A 81 -31.50 -14.66 -8.49
CA VAL A 81 -30.43 -14.78 -7.48
C VAL A 81 -29.99 -16.24 -7.33
N ASP A 82 -30.91 -17.20 -7.37
CA ASP A 82 -30.61 -18.63 -7.26
C ASP A 82 -29.74 -19.15 -8.41
N GLU A 83 -30.00 -18.68 -9.64
CA GLU A 83 -29.19 -19.02 -10.81
C GLU A 83 -27.77 -18.45 -10.68
N MET A 84 -27.65 -17.20 -10.23
CA MET A 84 -26.36 -16.57 -9.96
C MET A 84 -25.56 -17.36 -8.91
N PHE A 85 -26.19 -17.74 -7.78
CA PHE A 85 -25.50 -18.50 -6.73
C PHE A 85 -25.08 -19.88 -7.19
N LYS A 86 -25.90 -20.58 -7.98
CA LYS A 86 -25.54 -21.88 -8.57
C LYS A 86 -24.32 -21.81 -9.50
N ASP A 87 -24.09 -20.68 -10.17
CA ASP A 87 -22.95 -20.54 -11.07
C ASP A 87 -21.66 -20.13 -10.34
N ILE A 88 -21.77 -19.27 -9.30
CA ILE A 88 -20.63 -18.80 -8.50
C ILE A 88 -20.11 -19.87 -7.54
N LEU A 89 -20.99 -20.67 -6.95
CA LEU A 89 -20.66 -21.66 -5.91
C LEU A 89 -20.35 -23.06 -6.45
N LYS A 90 -20.02 -23.19 -7.75
CA LYS A 90 -19.58 -24.48 -8.32
C LYS A 90 -18.26 -24.95 -7.74
#